data_AF-A0A0F9ETM4-F1
#
_entry.id   AF-A0A0F9ETM4-F1
#
_cell.length_a   1.000
_cell.length_b   1.000
_cell.length_c   1.000
_cell.angle_alpha   90.00
_cell.angle_beta   90.00
_cell.angle_gamma   90.00
#
_symmetry.space_group_name_H-M   'P 1'
#
loop_
_entity.id
_entity.type
_entity.pdbx_description
1 polymer ?
#
loop_
_entity_poly.entity_id
_entity_poly.type
_entity_poly.pdbx_seq_one_letter_code
_entity_poly.pdbx_strand_id
1 'polypeptide(L)'
;HYNPLDPDLGDIVTAAELEFVEIYNPTGTAVDLTDWRLRGGVDFDFASLTMLEPHSTLVIVPFDPGDAIRLAAFHTAYSIDATVPLVGGHQQKLNNAGDRVQLQRPDASPPDEPEYVPHLLEDEVIYDELEPWPTEPDGQGQSLHRTGIDRWGHDAASWTAGVPTPGTAELDVAGAEVVGRYVFYNNSKFDDPAHGFSDDDAIAVDKRALLPGQTATFANYTSYVLGLNGLMLDVAGLTNPGDLNAIEDFSFRIGNGSDPAAWSPAPEPLLLTVEPGAGVNVGGNRSDRITLVFADHAIEKQWLEVTVLATANTGLNVPDVFYFGNTPGEAGDSATANSATGNSAINTIVNATDEIAARNFQHGPFNRAAIDDPYDYNRDRLVNGTDQIIARNNQTNPLTMLRLITPPAVDAAIEQVVEQASQDPQLISTTANWLAELEQIGSRQSSTKNSKTAEEAVDELLATYWQQR
;
A
#
# COMPACT_ATOMS: atom_id res chain seq x y z
N HIS A 1 -8.31 -5.38 25.54
CA HIS A 1 -7.36 -6.01 26.48
C HIS A 1 -8.08 -6.35 27.78
N TYR A 2 -8.04 -7.61 28.21
CA TYR A 2 -8.95 -8.13 29.26
C TYR A 2 -8.26 -8.67 30.53
N ASN A 3 -6.94 -8.66 30.61
CA ASN A 3 -6.19 -9.05 31.81
C ASN A 3 -4.81 -8.34 31.86
N PRO A 4 -4.79 -7.00 31.96
CA PRO A 4 -3.55 -6.23 32.08
C PRO A 4 -2.76 -6.60 33.34
N LEU A 5 -1.43 -6.45 33.24
CA LEU A 5 -0.57 -6.53 34.41
C LEU A 5 -0.88 -5.37 35.37
N ASP A 6 -0.71 -5.65 36.66
CA ASP A 6 -0.80 -4.61 37.68
C ASP A 6 0.28 -3.55 37.44
N PRO A 7 -0.08 -2.28 37.23
CA PRO A 7 0.91 -1.26 36.95
C PRO A 7 1.78 -1.01 38.17
N ASP A 8 3.10 -0.95 37.99
CA ASP A 8 4.05 -0.46 39.01
C ASP A 8 3.96 1.08 39.12
N LEU A 9 2.74 1.59 39.32
CA LEU A 9 2.39 3.01 39.38
C LEU A 9 1.84 3.40 40.76
N GLY A 10 2.13 2.62 41.81
CA GLY A 10 1.90 3.00 43.21
C GLY A 10 0.44 3.24 43.60
N ASP A 11 -0.45 2.28 43.32
CA ASP A 11 -1.91 2.31 43.60
C ASP A 11 -2.70 3.46 42.91
N ILE A 12 -2.11 4.20 41.96
CA ILE A 12 -2.77 5.31 41.27
C ILE A 12 -3.87 4.83 40.33
N VAL A 13 -3.63 3.70 39.66
CA VAL A 13 -4.58 3.01 38.77
C VAL A 13 -4.48 1.52 39.02
N THR A 14 -5.61 0.83 38.92
CA THR A 14 -5.68 -0.63 39.04
C THR A 14 -5.49 -1.29 37.68
N ALA A 15 -5.13 -2.58 37.66
CA ALA A 15 -5.16 -3.38 36.44
C ALA A 15 -6.52 -3.27 35.71
N ALA A 16 -7.64 -3.33 36.43
CA ALA A 16 -8.96 -3.18 35.82
C ALA A 16 -9.16 -1.82 35.12
N GLU A 17 -8.52 -0.74 35.59
CA GLU A 17 -8.56 0.58 34.95
C GLU A 17 -7.67 0.70 33.72
N LEU A 18 -6.84 -0.31 33.45
CA LEU A 18 -6.03 -0.44 32.23
C LEU A 18 -6.68 -1.34 31.17
N GLU A 19 -7.82 -1.96 31.46
CA GLU A 19 -8.60 -2.62 30.43
C GLU A 19 -9.09 -1.61 29.39
N PHE A 20 -9.18 -2.05 28.14
CA PHE A 20 -9.71 -1.22 27.07
C PHE A 20 -10.34 -2.07 25.98
N VAL A 21 -11.32 -1.50 25.29
CA VAL A 21 -11.78 -1.96 23.98
C VAL A 21 -11.38 -0.89 22.96
N GLU A 22 -10.95 -1.32 21.79
CA GLU A 22 -10.66 -0.43 20.68
C GLU A 22 -11.62 -0.76 19.52
N ILE A 23 -12.13 0.28 18.87
CA ILE A 23 -12.86 0.15 17.60
C ILE A 23 -12.10 0.88 16.50
N TYR A 24 -12.27 0.41 15.27
CA TYR A 24 -11.61 0.96 14.10
C TYR A 24 -12.64 1.21 12.99
N ASN A 25 -12.52 2.33 12.29
CA ASN A 25 -13.32 2.62 11.09
C ASN A 25 -12.54 2.20 9.83
N PRO A 26 -12.92 1.10 9.16
CA PRO A 26 -12.23 0.66 7.94
C PRO A 26 -12.64 1.42 6.68
N THR A 27 -13.59 2.36 6.77
CA THR A 27 -14.14 3.06 5.61
C THR A 27 -13.37 4.34 5.31
N GLY A 28 -13.46 4.81 4.07
CA GLY A 28 -12.92 6.10 3.63
C GLY A 28 -13.74 7.31 4.07
N THR A 29 -14.76 7.15 4.92
CA THR A 29 -15.65 8.23 5.38
C THR A 29 -15.77 8.24 6.89
N ALA A 30 -15.89 9.43 7.49
CA ALA A 30 -16.12 9.55 8.92
C ALA A 30 -17.48 8.92 9.29
N VAL A 31 -17.51 8.17 10.39
CA VAL A 31 -18.71 7.53 10.94
C VAL A 31 -19.18 8.31 12.15
N ASP A 32 -20.46 8.74 12.13
CA ASP A 32 -21.13 9.27 13.32
C ASP A 32 -21.59 8.11 14.20
N LEU A 33 -21.03 8.04 15.41
CA LEU A 33 -21.33 7.01 16.41
C LEU A 33 -22.55 7.34 17.28
N THR A 34 -23.37 8.32 16.89
CA THR A 34 -24.65 8.57 17.57
C THR A 34 -25.50 7.30 17.64
N ASP A 35 -25.98 6.96 18.83
CA ASP A 35 -26.75 5.75 19.14
C ASP A 35 -26.03 4.42 18.87
N TRP A 36 -24.72 4.43 18.59
CA TRP A 36 -23.92 3.22 18.64
C TRP A 36 -23.68 2.79 20.09
N ARG A 37 -23.35 1.52 20.29
CA ARG A 37 -23.08 1.00 21.62
C ARG A 37 -22.25 -0.28 21.66
N LEU A 38 -21.53 -0.48 22.76
CA LEU A 38 -20.94 -1.76 23.15
C LEU A 38 -21.86 -2.50 24.12
N ARG A 39 -21.95 -3.83 23.97
CA ARG A 39 -22.69 -4.71 24.90
C ARG A 39 -21.95 -6.01 25.19
N GLY A 40 -22.18 -6.57 26.38
CA GLY A 40 -21.75 -7.91 26.75
C GLY A 40 -20.81 -7.92 27.95
N GLY A 41 -19.50 -8.06 27.71
CA GLY A 41 -18.45 -7.96 28.73
C GLY A 41 -18.10 -6.53 29.12
N VAL A 42 -18.41 -5.58 28.23
CA VAL A 42 -18.47 -4.14 28.51
C VAL A 42 -19.74 -3.55 27.95
N ASP A 43 -20.33 -2.63 28.71
CA ASP A 43 -21.49 -1.86 28.29
C ASP A 43 -21.11 -0.37 28.17
N PHE A 44 -21.25 0.19 26.97
CA PHE A 44 -20.95 1.60 26.70
C PHE A 44 -21.91 2.16 25.65
N ASP A 45 -22.42 3.36 25.86
CA ASP A 45 -23.24 4.08 24.89
C ASP A 45 -22.44 5.29 24.40
N PHE A 46 -22.22 5.39 23.09
CA PHE A 46 -21.44 6.49 22.51
C PHE A 46 -22.26 7.78 22.60
N ALA A 47 -21.57 8.90 22.85
CA ALA A 47 -22.23 10.19 22.90
C ALA A 47 -22.69 10.61 21.49
N SER A 48 -23.79 11.35 21.43
CA SER A 48 -24.23 11.95 20.16
C SER A 48 -23.14 12.81 19.56
N LEU A 49 -22.98 12.75 18.24
CA LEU A 49 -21.96 13.47 17.46
C LEU A 49 -20.52 13.05 17.76
N THR A 50 -20.30 11.89 18.40
CA THR A 50 -18.96 11.30 18.44
C THR A 50 -18.61 10.82 17.02
N MET A 51 -17.63 11.49 16.41
CA MET A 51 -17.13 11.13 15.08
C MET A 51 -15.94 10.19 15.18
N LEU A 52 -15.97 9.12 14.40
CA LEU A 52 -14.82 8.28 14.13
C LEU A 52 -14.36 8.50 12.70
N GLU A 53 -13.24 9.21 12.55
CA GLU A 53 -12.68 9.58 11.25
C GLU A 53 -12.32 8.36 10.39
N PRO A 54 -12.19 8.53 9.06
CA PRO A 54 -11.73 7.46 8.17
C PRO A 54 -10.43 6.85 8.69
N HIS A 55 -10.33 5.52 8.60
CA HIS A 55 -9.10 4.79 8.92
C HIS A 55 -8.50 5.09 10.30
N SER A 56 -9.34 5.50 11.25
CA SER A 56 -8.93 5.90 12.60
C SER A 56 -9.47 4.95 13.66
N THR A 57 -8.79 4.89 14.80
CA THR A 57 -9.19 4.12 15.99
C THR A 57 -9.83 5.02 17.03
N LEU A 58 -10.65 4.42 17.90
CA LEU A 58 -11.14 5.04 19.12
C LEU A 58 -10.98 4.06 20.27
N VAL A 59 -10.34 4.52 21.35
CA VAL A 59 -10.11 3.70 22.55
C VAL A 59 -11.21 3.97 23.57
N ILE A 60 -11.84 2.91 24.05
CA ILE A 60 -12.89 2.93 25.07
C ILE A 60 -12.31 2.40 26.38
N VAL A 61 -12.25 3.25 27.41
CA VAL A 61 -11.63 2.97 28.72
C VAL A 61 -12.67 2.96 29.87
N PRO A 62 -12.41 2.30 31.00
CA PRO A 62 -13.39 2.14 32.09
C PRO A 62 -13.57 3.41 32.94
N PHE A 63 -12.64 4.36 32.86
CA PHE A 63 -12.66 5.61 33.60
C PHE A 63 -13.11 6.80 32.74
N ASP A 64 -13.51 7.90 33.37
CA ASP A 64 -13.79 9.16 32.67
C ASP A 64 -12.48 9.79 32.18
N PRO A 65 -12.24 9.95 30.87
CA PRO A 65 -11.04 10.59 30.36
C PRO A 65 -10.86 12.06 30.81
N GLY A 66 -11.91 12.70 31.34
CA GLY A 66 -11.79 14.00 32.02
C GLY A 66 -11.00 13.96 33.34
N ASP A 67 -10.77 12.78 33.92
CA ASP A 67 -9.87 12.58 35.05
C ASP A 67 -8.41 12.57 34.59
N ALA A 68 -7.76 13.74 34.68
CA ALA A 68 -6.39 13.94 34.25
C ALA A 68 -5.37 12.99 34.91
N ILE A 69 -5.64 12.50 36.13
CA ILE A 69 -4.72 11.59 36.84
C ILE A 69 -4.77 10.21 36.19
N ARG A 70 -5.99 9.68 36.00
CA ARG A 70 -6.18 8.36 35.37
C ARG A 70 -5.77 8.39 33.90
N LEU A 71 -6.10 9.46 33.19
CA LEU A 71 -5.69 9.64 31.80
C LEU A 71 -4.16 9.60 31.67
N ALA A 72 -3.45 10.42 32.46
CA ALA A 72 -1.99 10.44 32.43
C ALA A 72 -1.37 9.07 32.83
N ALA A 73 -1.97 8.38 33.80
CA ALA A 73 -1.52 7.05 34.20
C ALA A 73 -1.71 6.01 33.09
N PHE A 74 -2.84 6.03 32.37
CA PHE A 74 -3.10 5.15 31.23
C PHE A 74 -2.13 5.41 30.07
N HIS A 75 -1.91 6.69 29.70
CA HIS A 75 -0.90 7.04 28.70
C HIS A 75 0.50 6.58 29.11
N THR A 76 0.85 6.72 30.38
CA THR A 76 2.15 6.26 30.91
C THR A 76 2.27 4.74 30.85
N ALA A 77 1.22 4.02 31.28
CA ALA A 77 1.22 2.55 31.33
C ALA A 77 1.43 1.92 29.94
N TYR A 78 0.85 2.52 28.89
CA TYR A 78 0.95 2.02 27.52
C TYR A 78 1.92 2.77 26.62
N SER A 79 2.57 3.83 27.13
CA SER A 79 3.46 4.70 26.35
C SER A 79 2.79 5.25 25.07
N ILE A 80 1.51 5.62 25.17
CA ILE A 80 0.72 6.13 24.02
C ILE A 80 0.67 7.65 24.01
N ASP A 81 0.67 8.25 22.82
CA ASP A 81 0.65 9.71 22.63
C ASP A 81 -0.61 10.36 23.23
N ALA A 82 -0.49 11.57 23.74
CA ALA A 82 -1.61 12.35 24.29
C ALA A 82 -2.68 12.72 23.24
N THR A 83 -2.38 12.61 21.94
CA THR A 83 -3.35 12.85 20.85
C THR A 83 -4.24 11.65 20.56
N VAL A 84 -3.99 10.48 21.17
CA VAL A 84 -4.83 9.29 20.95
C VAL A 84 -6.25 9.58 21.46
N PRO A 85 -7.29 9.41 20.65
CA PRO A 85 -8.66 9.69 21.06
C PRO A 85 -9.17 8.61 22.03
N LEU A 86 -9.54 9.04 23.23
CA LEU A 86 -10.13 8.21 24.28
C LEU A 86 -11.56 8.69 24.59
N VAL A 87 -12.48 7.73 24.67
CA VAL A 87 -13.77 7.89 25.36
C VAL A 87 -13.80 6.91 26.53
N GLY A 88 -14.63 7.17 27.53
CA GLY A 88 -14.63 6.25 28.66
C GLY A 88 -15.79 6.38 29.62
N GLY A 89 -15.67 5.62 30.71
CA GLY A 89 -16.77 5.33 31.62
C GLY A 89 -17.60 4.12 31.17
N HIS A 90 -17.01 3.20 30.39
CA HIS A 90 -17.68 1.94 30.12
C HIS A 90 -17.94 1.18 31.42
N GLN A 91 -19.06 0.48 31.45
CA GLN A 91 -19.47 -0.31 32.60
C GLN A 91 -19.01 -1.76 32.42
N GLN A 92 -19.02 -2.49 33.53
CA GLN A 92 -18.52 -3.88 33.64
C GLN A 92 -17.01 -3.98 33.45
N LYS A 93 -16.50 -5.19 33.69
CA LYS A 93 -15.10 -5.56 33.59
C LYS A 93 -15.01 -6.77 32.67
N LEU A 94 -14.08 -6.74 31.72
CA LEU A 94 -13.84 -7.87 30.83
C LEU A 94 -13.45 -9.10 31.65
N ASN A 95 -14.07 -10.24 31.39
CA ASN A 95 -13.74 -11.47 32.10
C ASN A 95 -12.40 -12.04 31.60
N ASN A 96 -11.52 -12.39 32.55
CA ASN A 96 -10.22 -12.99 32.30
C ASN A 96 -10.32 -14.37 31.61
N ALA A 97 -11.38 -15.14 31.90
CA ALA A 97 -11.56 -16.49 31.37
C ALA A 97 -12.38 -16.55 30.07
N GLY A 98 -12.55 -15.40 29.39
CA GLY A 98 -13.37 -15.29 28.19
C GLY A 98 -14.68 -14.54 28.42
N ASP A 99 -15.05 -13.77 27.40
CA ASP A 99 -16.23 -12.90 27.41
C ASP A 99 -16.71 -12.62 25.98
N ARG A 100 -17.90 -12.00 25.88
CA ARG A 100 -18.50 -11.57 24.62
C ARG A 100 -18.56 -10.06 24.56
N VAL A 101 -17.97 -9.44 23.55
CA VAL A 101 -18.10 -8.00 23.30
C VAL A 101 -18.73 -7.79 21.93
N GLN A 102 -19.80 -7.01 21.89
CA GLN A 102 -20.54 -6.68 20.68
C GLN A 102 -20.49 -5.19 20.41
N LEU A 103 -20.15 -4.81 19.18
CA LEU A 103 -20.40 -3.48 18.65
C LEU A 103 -21.75 -3.50 17.95
N GLN A 104 -22.65 -2.62 18.38
CA GLN A 104 -23.99 -2.52 17.80
C GLN A 104 -24.21 -1.12 17.24
N ARG A 105 -24.70 -1.06 16.01
CA ARG A 105 -25.09 0.19 15.34
C ARG A 105 -26.60 0.39 15.38
N PRO A 106 -27.10 1.63 15.36
CA PRO A 106 -28.52 1.89 15.23
C PRO A 106 -29.01 1.48 13.83
N ASP A 107 -30.31 1.20 13.75
CA ASP A 107 -31.05 1.03 12.50
C ASP A 107 -32.29 1.94 12.53
N ALA A 108 -32.94 2.09 11.37
CA ALA A 108 -34.08 2.99 11.23
C ALA A 108 -35.22 2.61 12.19
N SER A 109 -35.71 3.59 12.94
CA SER A 109 -36.88 3.42 13.80
C SER A 109 -38.10 2.97 12.98
N PRO A 110 -38.82 1.91 13.41
CA PRO A 110 -40.04 1.47 12.75
C PRO A 110 -41.08 2.60 12.68
N PRO A 111 -41.84 2.73 11.58
CA PRO A 111 -42.83 3.81 11.44
C PRO A 111 -43.93 3.79 12.51
N ASP A 112 -44.22 2.62 13.08
CA ASP A 112 -45.18 2.39 14.15
C ASP A 112 -44.60 2.62 15.55
N GLU A 113 -43.27 2.65 15.70
CA GLU A 113 -42.55 2.89 16.95
C GLU A 113 -41.41 3.91 16.76
N PRO A 114 -41.71 5.19 16.46
CA PRO A 114 -40.70 6.20 16.10
C PRO A 114 -39.75 6.59 17.24
N GLU A 115 -40.08 6.24 18.49
CA GLU A 115 -39.22 6.46 19.66
C GLU A 115 -38.29 5.26 19.94
N TYR A 116 -38.47 4.15 19.23
CA TYR A 116 -37.63 2.97 19.36
C TYR A 116 -36.53 2.96 18.30
N VAL A 117 -35.28 2.93 18.73
CA VAL A 117 -34.12 2.74 17.83
C VAL A 117 -33.70 1.27 17.91
N PRO A 118 -33.97 0.46 16.88
CA PRO A 118 -33.42 -0.90 16.81
C PRO A 118 -31.90 -0.83 16.68
N HIS A 119 -31.21 -1.84 17.21
CA HIS A 119 -29.76 -1.93 17.12
C HIS A 119 -29.37 -3.26 16.47
N LEU A 120 -28.51 -3.17 15.46
CA LEU A 120 -27.99 -4.31 14.71
C LEU A 120 -26.56 -4.61 15.14
N LEU A 121 -26.18 -5.88 15.07
CA LEU A 121 -24.80 -6.29 15.31
C LEU A 121 -23.92 -5.82 14.15
N GLU A 122 -22.87 -5.07 14.47
CA GLU A 122 -21.85 -4.66 13.50
C GLU A 122 -20.64 -5.61 13.56
N ASP A 123 -20.08 -5.83 14.75
CA ASP A 123 -19.04 -6.85 14.97
C ASP A 123 -19.18 -7.49 16.37
N GLU A 124 -18.62 -8.68 16.54
CA GLU A 124 -18.65 -9.43 17.79
C GLU A 124 -17.41 -10.27 17.98
N VAL A 125 -16.79 -10.16 19.16
CA VAL A 125 -15.79 -11.12 19.62
C VAL A 125 -16.34 -11.93 20.79
N ILE A 126 -16.16 -13.25 20.76
CA ILE A 126 -16.34 -14.13 21.92
C ILE A 126 -15.00 -14.79 22.18
N TYR A 127 -14.14 -14.12 22.95
CA TYR A 127 -12.79 -14.62 23.22
C TYR A 127 -12.79 -15.62 24.37
N ASP A 128 -11.77 -16.45 24.42
CA ASP A 128 -11.55 -17.48 25.45
C ASP A 128 -10.07 -17.48 25.87
N GLU A 129 -9.74 -18.12 26.99
CA GLU A 129 -8.37 -18.34 27.48
C GLU A 129 -7.76 -19.65 26.97
N LEU A 130 -8.53 -20.44 26.21
CA LEU A 130 -8.14 -21.75 25.70
C LEU A 130 -8.02 -21.77 24.17
N GLU A 131 -7.15 -22.65 23.67
CA GLU A 131 -7.04 -22.93 22.23
C GLU A 131 -8.43 -23.19 21.60
N PRO A 132 -8.74 -22.55 20.46
CA PRO A 132 -7.81 -21.94 19.50
C PRO A 132 -7.46 -20.46 19.76
N TRP A 133 -7.93 -19.84 20.84
CA TRP A 133 -7.60 -18.45 21.16
C TRP A 133 -6.15 -18.31 21.64
N PRO A 134 -5.47 -17.19 21.34
CA PRO A 134 -4.18 -16.88 21.95
C PRO A 134 -4.30 -16.91 23.48
N THR A 135 -3.37 -17.59 24.14
CA THR A 135 -3.41 -17.82 25.60
C THR A 135 -2.57 -16.79 26.37
N GLU A 136 -1.65 -16.12 25.69
CA GLU A 136 -0.75 -15.10 26.23
C GLU A 136 -1.44 -13.85 26.82
N PRO A 137 -2.62 -13.40 26.34
CA PRO A 137 -3.34 -12.30 26.95
C PRO A 137 -3.87 -12.61 28.36
N ASP A 138 -3.98 -13.89 28.73
CA ASP A 138 -4.26 -14.29 30.11
C ASP A 138 -2.96 -14.35 30.94
N GLY A 139 -2.69 -13.28 31.69
CA GLY A 139 -1.70 -13.28 32.77
C GLY A 139 -0.26 -12.96 32.37
N GLN A 140 0.05 -12.72 31.08
CA GLN A 140 1.37 -12.24 30.63
C GLN A 140 1.36 -10.80 30.09
N GLY A 141 0.26 -10.07 30.26
CA GLY A 141 0.16 -8.63 29.95
C GLY A 141 0.02 -8.29 28.48
N GLN A 142 -0.17 -9.27 27.60
CA GLN A 142 -0.47 -9.05 26.19
C GLN A 142 -1.96 -8.73 25.98
N SER A 143 -2.30 -8.05 24.89
CA SER A 143 -3.68 -7.89 24.44
C SER A 143 -3.98 -8.75 23.22
N LEU A 144 -5.27 -9.01 22.99
CA LEU A 144 -5.76 -9.52 21.72
C LEU A 144 -5.77 -8.40 20.68
N HIS A 145 -5.08 -8.63 19.56
CA HIS A 145 -4.95 -7.73 18.42
C HIS A 145 -5.67 -8.35 17.24
N ARG A 146 -6.47 -7.55 16.54
CA ARG A 146 -7.13 -7.98 15.30
C ARG A 146 -6.09 -8.05 14.18
N THR A 147 -6.12 -9.11 13.37
CA THR A 147 -5.13 -9.35 12.30
C THR A 147 -5.56 -8.89 10.91
N GLY A 148 -6.77 -8.35 10.78
CA GLY A 148 -7.29 -7.82 9.51
C GLY A 148 -8.71 -7.27 9.65
N ILE A 149 -9.03 -6.28 8.81
CA ILE A 149 -10.31 -5.54 8.81
C ILE A 149 -11.47 -6.31 8.17
N ASP A 150 -11.17 -7.30 7.33
CA ASP A 150 -12.13 -8.10 6.57
C ASP A 150 -12.46 -9.44 7.24
N ARG A 151 -11.83 -9.73 8.39
CA ARG A 151 -12.02 -10.98 9.13
C ARG A 151 -13.11 -10.84 10.16
N TRP A 152 -13.84 -11.93 10.40
CA TRP A 152 -14.95 -11.95 11.34
C TRP A 152 -14.49 -11.95 12.80
N GLY A 153 -15.14 -11.13 13.61
CA GLY A 153 -14.98 -10.93 15.05
C GLY A 153 -14.74 -12.19 15.87
N HIS A 154 -15.59 -13.17 15.59
CA HIS A 154 -15.81 -14.33 16.44
C HIS A 154 -14.83 -15.47 16.15
N ASP A 155 -14.07 -15.42 15.05
CA ASP A 155 -13.07 -16.45 14.72
C ASP A 155 -11.76 -16.16 15.45
N ALA A 156 -11.25 -17.13 16.21
CA ALA A 156 -9.98 -17.02 16.92
C ALA A 156 -8.80 -16.73 15.95
N ALA A 157 -8.86 -17.22 14.71
CA ALA A 157 -7.84 -16.97 13.69
C ALA A 157 -7.77 -15.50 13.21
N SER A 158 -8.76 -14.68 13.59
CA SER A 158 -8.77 -13.24 13.37
C SER A 158 -7.97 -12.47 14.43
N TRP A 159 -7.39 -13.16 15.41
CA TRP A 159 -6.72 -12.54 16.55
C TRP A 159 -5.32 -13.10 16.78
N THR A 160 -4.42 -12.24 17.20
CA THR A 160 -3.10 -12.61 17.74
C THR A 160 -2.92 -11.95 19.10
N ALA A 161 -2.06 -12.53 19.93
CA ALA A 161 -1.58 -11.84 21.12
C ALA A 161 -0.42 -10.90 20.76
N GLY A 162 -0.34 -9.75 21.43
CA GLY A 162 0.71 -8.76 21.21
C GLY A 162 0.89 -7.81 22.39
N VAL A 163 1.98 -7.03 22.37
CA VAL A 163 2.18 -5.93 23.32
C VAL A 163 1.04 -4.93 23.13
N PRO A 164 0.35 -4.47 24.19
CA PRO A 164 -0.77 -3.56 24.02
C PRO A 164 -0.41 -2.23 23.36
N THR A 165 -1.19 -1.86 22.34
CA THR A 165 -1.02 -0.65 21.53
C THR A 165 -2.35 0.13 21.40
N PRO A 166 -2.98 0.56 22.52
CA PRO A 166 -4.27 1.24 22.46
C PRO A 166 -4.20 2.52 21.64
N GLY A 167 -5.05 2.60 20.62
CA GLY A 167 -5.21 3.71 19.71
C GLY A 167 -4.06 3.90 18.71
N THR A 168 -3.08 3.01 18.74
CA THR A 168 -1.94 2.98 17.83
C THR A 168 -1.84 1.65 17.10
N ALA A 169 -2.91 0.85 17.14
CA ALA A 169 -3.00 -0.37 16.37
C ALA A 169 -2.87 -0.05 14.88
N GLU A 170 -1.74 -0.42 14.30
CA GLU A 170 -1.64 -0.72 12.88
C GLU A 170 -2.36 -2.06 12.69
N LEU A 171 -3.70 -2.03 12.73
CA LEU A 171 -4.44 -2.99 11.95
C LEU A 171 -3.90 -2.83 10.53
N ASP A 172 -3.70 -3.92 9.80
CA ASP A 172 -3.59 -3.82 8.34
C ASP A 172 -4.89 -3.13 7.87
N VAL A 173 -4.88 -1.80 7.87
CA VAL A 173 -5.38 -1.02 6.77
C VAL A 173 -4.53 -1.61 5.67
N ALA A 174 -5.09 -2.56 4.92
CA ALA A 174 -4.61 -2.72 3.56
C ALA A 174 -4.91 -1.36 2.92
N GLY A 175 -4.01 -0.38 3.15
CA GLY A 175 -3.87 0.77 2.27
C GLY A 175 -3.81 0.18 0.89
N ALA A 176 -4.32 0.92 -0.08
CA ALA A 176 -4.48 0.38 -1.40
C ALA A 176 -3.18 -0.30 -1.85
N GLU A 177 -3.29 -1.43 -2.52
CA GLU A 177 -2.14 -2.20 -2.96
C GLU A 177 -2.26 -2.44 -4.45
N VAL A 178 -1.16 -2.18 -5.18
CA VAL A 178 -1.06 -2.61 -6.57
C VAL A 178 -0.83 -4.12 -6.58
N VAL A 179 -1.89 -4.87 -6.89
CA VAL A 179 -1.94 -6.34 -6.87
C VAL A 179 -1.75 -6.96 -8.26
N GLY A 180 -1.86 -6.16 -9.32
CA GLY A 180 -1.58 -6.57 -10.69
C GLY A 180 -0.88 -5.48 -11.49
N ARG A 181 0.09 -5.88 -12.32
CA ARG A 181 0.89 -5.00 -13.18
C ARG A 181 1.05 -5.67 -14.53
N TYR A 182 0.40 -5.14 -15.54
CA TYR A 182 0.30 -5.77 -16.85
C TYR A 182 0.69 -4.79 -17.95
N VAL A 183 1.35 -5.30 -18.97
CA VAL A 183 1.46 -4.63 -20.27
C VAL A 183 0.48 -5.31 -21.22
N PHE A 184 -0.19 -4.53 -22.07
CA PHE A 184 -1.10 -5.07 -23.08
C PHE A 184 -0.79 -4.48 -24.46
N TYR A 185 -1.16 -5.20 -25.51
CA TYR A 185 -0.85 -4.82 -26.88
C TYR A 185 -1.99 -3.97 -27.46
N ASN A 186 -2.04 -2.70 -27.07
CA ASN A 186 -3.01 -1.74 -27.58
C ASN A 186 -2.91 -1.64 -29.13
N ASN A 187 -4.05 -1.48 -29.81
CA ASN A 187 -4.18 -1.49 -31.27
C ASN A 187 -3.74 -2.81 -31.95
N SER A 188 -3.64 -3.92 -31.22
CA SER A 188 -3.36 -5.24 -31.79
C SER A 188 -4.63 -5.93 -32.31
N LYS A 189 -4.50 -7.12 -32.92
CA LYS A 189 -5.70 -7.90 -33.27
C LYS A 189 -6.41 -8.51 -32.06
N PHE A 190 -5.75 -8.51 -30.89
CA PHE A 190 -6.32 -8.89 -29.61
C PHE A 190 -6.97 -7.71 -28.88
N ASP A 191 -6.86 -6.50 -29.43
CA ASP A 191 -7.53 -5.27 -28.99
C ASP A 191 -8.39 -4.74 -30.15
N ASP A 192 -9.46 -5.47 -30.44
CA ASP A 192 -10.34 -5.20 -31.59
C ASP A 192 -11.82 -5.36 -31.17
N PRO A 193 -12.40 -4.32 -30.55
CA PRO A 193 -13.80 -4.35 -30.10
C PRO A 193 -14.80 -4.64 -31.22
N ALA A 194 -14.49 -4.27 -32.47
CA ALA A 194 -15.35 -4.57 -33.61
C ALA A 194 -15.46 -6.08 -33.90
N HIS A 195 -14.52 -6.88 -33.40
CA HIS A 195 -14.51 -8.33 -33.51
C HIS A 195 -14.65 -9.04 -32.16
N GLY A 196 -15.08 -8.31 -31.12
CA GLY A 196 -15.40 -8.87 -29.81
C GLY A 196 -14.19 -9.13 -28.91
N PHE A 197 -13.04 -8.51 -29.21
CA PHE A 197 -11.89 -8.50 -28.33
C PHE A 197 -11.87 -7.21 -27.49
N SER A 198 -11.45 -7.29 -26.25
CA SER A 198 -11.22 -6.14 -25.36
C SER A 198 -9.75 -5.98 -25.01
N ASP A 199 -9.39 -4.87 -24.39
CA ASP A 199 -8.05 -4.61 -23.87
C ASP A 199 -7.52 -5.77 -22.99
N ASP A 200 -8.41 -6.41 -22.21
CA ASP A 200 -8.10 -7.60 -21.40
C ASP A 200 -7.61 -8.79 -22.24
N ASP A 201 -8.15 -8.99 -23.44
CA ASP A 201 -7.74 -10.05 -24.35
C ASP A 201 -6.35 -9.77 -24.94
N ALA A 202 -5.91 -8.51 -24.90
CA ALA A 202 -4.61 -8.04 -25.37
C ALA A 202 -3.52 -8.03 -24.28
N ILE A 203 -3.81 -8.46 -23.05
CA ILE A 203 -2.82 -8.57 -21.97
C ILE A 203 -1.71 -9.54 -22.37
N ALA A 204 -0.46 -9.10 -22.24
CA ALA A 204 0.72 -9.92 -22.53
C ALA A 204 0.95 -10.94 -21.41
N VAL A 205 0.28 -12.09 -21.50
CA VAL A 205 0.26 -13.13 -20.44
C VAL A 205 1.61 -13.77 -20.12
N ASP A 206 2.59 -13.67 -21.01
CA ASP A 206 3.96 -14.16 -20.81
C ASP A 206 4.88 -13.11 -20.16
N LYS A 207 4.39 -11.89 -19.99
CA LYS A 207 5.15 -10.77 -19.44
C LYS A 207 4.74 -10.47 -18.01
N ARG A 208 5.73 -10.02 -17.23
CA ARG A 208 5.56 -9.57 -15.85
C ARG A 208 6.41 -8.34 -15.61
N ALA A 209 5.91 -7.43 -14.79
CA ALA A 209 6.66 -6.26 -14.40
C ALA A 209 7.97 -6.67 -13.72
N LEU A 210 9.04 -5.94 -14.01
CA LEU A 210 10.28 -6.01 -13.23
C LEU A 210 10.06 -5.20 -11.95
N LEU A 211 10.47 -5.73 -10.81
CA LEU A 211 10.43 -5.00 -9.54
C LEU A 211 11.84 -4.51 -9.13
N PRO A 212 11.93 -3.43 -8.32
CA PRO A 212 13.19 -2.97 -7.74
C PRO A 212 14.03 -4.11 -7.14
N GLY A 213 15.34 -4.10 -7.38
CA GLY A 213 16.28 -5.14 -6.95
C GLY A 213 16.29 -6.42 -7.80
N GLN A 214 15.35 -6.61 -8.72
CA GLN A 214 15.35 -7.74 -9.65
C GLN A 214 16.24 -7.46 -10.88
N THR A 215 16.68 -8.52 -11.54
CA THR A 215 17.43 -8.43 -12.81
C THR A 215 16.51 -8.75 -13.98
N ALA A 216 16.49 -7.88 -14.98
CA ALA A 216 15.66 -7.98 -16.17
C ALA A 216 15.93 -9.26 -16.99
N THR A 217 14.86 -9.85 -17.50
CA THR A 217 14.88 -10.99 -18.43
C THR A 217 13.87 -10.76 -19.57
N PHE A 218 13.76 -11.68 -20.53
CA PHE A 218 12.74 -11.63 -21.59
C PHE A 218 11.29 -11.62 -21.07
N ALA A 219 11.07 -12.01 -19.81
CA ALA A 219 9.77 -11.91 -19.16
C ALA A 219 9.38 -10.46 -18.82
N ASN A 220 10.30 -9.49 -18.90
CA ASN A 220 10.08 -8.12 -18.43
C ASN A 220 9.96 -7.07 -19.54
N TYR A 221 10.11 -7.47 -20.80
CA TYR A 221 9.98 -6.57 -21.94
C TYR A 221 9.22 -7.20 -23.09
N THR A 222 8.59 -6.37 -23.91
CA THR A 222 7.80 -6.79 -25.06
C THR A 222 8.59 -6.68 -26.37
N SER A 223 8.17 -7.47 -27.36
CA SER A 223 8.71 -7.40 -28.72
C SER A 223 7.78 -6.66 -29.70
N TYR A 224 6.76 -6.00 -29.15
CA TYR A 224 5.65 -5.43 -29.89
C TYR A 224 6.10 -4.25 -30.75
N VAL A 225 5.68 -4.25 -32.01
CA VAL A 225 6.14 -3.27 -33.02
C VAL A 225 5.65 -1.85 -32.75
N LEU A 226 4.56 -1.67 -32.01
CA LEU A 226 4.04 -0.35 -31.65
C LEU A 226 4.63 0.19 -30.33
N GLY A 227 5.64 -0.47 -29.77
CA GLY A 227 6.28 -0.07 -28.53
C GLY A 227 5.54 -0.50 -27.26
N LEU A 228 5.85 0.15 -26.13
CA LEU A 228 5.01 0.12 -24.93
C LEU A 228 3.88 1.14 -25.11
N ASN A 229 2.71 0.67 -25.54
CA ASN A 229 1.56 1.51 -25.80
C ASN A 229 0.33 1.21 -24.92
N GLY A 230 0.34 0.13 -24.14
CA GLY A 230 -0.73 -0.22 -23.21
C GLY A 230 -0.21 -0.74 -21.88
N LEU A 231 -0.73 -0.20 -20.77
CA LEU A 231 -0.43 -0.63 -19.41
C LEU A 231 -1.75 -0.78 -18.63
N MET A 232 -1.86 -1.84 -17.83
CA MET A 232 -2.94 -2.02 -16.88
C MET A 232 -2.41 -2.28 -15.47
N LEU A 233 -3.11 -1.73 -14.48
CA LEU A 233 -2.82 -1.92 -13.07
C LEU A 233 -4.09 -2.37 -12.38
N ASP A 234 -3.97 -3.37 -11.54
CA ASP A 234 -5.06 -3.79 -10.67
C ASP A 234 -4.73 -3.32 -9.26
N VAL A 235 -5.57 -2.45 -8.68
CA VAL A 235 -5.37 -1.86 -7.36
C VAL A 235 -6.48 -2.32 -6.42
N ALA A 236 -6.12 -3.06 -5.38
CA ALA A 236 -7.04 -3.43 -4.31
C ALA A 236 -7.18 -2.24 -3.36
N GLY A 237 -8.40 -1.85 -3.00
CA GLY A 237 -8.64 -0.77 -2.02
C GLY A 237 -8.45 0.66 -2.55
N LEU A 238 -8.52 0.87 -3.88
CA LEU A 238 -8.39 2.19 -4.51
C LEU A 238 -9.38 3.21 -3.94
N THR A 239 -8.88 4.34 -3.45
CA THR A 239 -9.69 5.26 -2.61
C THR A 239 -10.62 6.16 -3.43
N ASN A 240 -10.11 6.88 -4.44
CA ASN A 240 -10.92 7.80 -5.25
C ASN A 240 -10.77 7.54 -6.76
N PRO A 241 -11.38 6.45 -7.28
CA PRO A 241 -11.21 6.05 -8.67
C PRO A 241 -11.66 7.11 -9.70
N GLY A 242 -12.61 7.98 -9.34
CA GLY A 242 -13.14 9.02 -10.23
C GLY A 242 -12.24 10.26 -10.38
N ASP A 243 -11.30 10.46 -9.46
CA ASP A 243 -10.43 11.65 -9.41
C ASP A 243 -8.97 11.34 -9.78
N LEU A 244 -8.66 10.06 -10.08
CA LEU A 244 -7.35 9.63 -10.53
C LEU A 244 -6.93 10.33 -11.82
N ASN A 245 -5.69 10.83 -11.84
CA ASN A 245 -5.13 11.44 -13.03
C ASN A 245 -3.64 11.12 -13.21
N ALA A 246 -3.20 11.09 -14.47
CA ALA A 246 -1.86 10.64 -14.84
C ALA A 246 -0.72 11.56 -14.37
N ILE A 247 -1.03 12.80 -13.99
CA ILE A 247 -0.02 13.82 -13.63
C ILE A 247 0.23 13.83 -12.12
N GLU A 248 -0.81 13.70 -11.31
CA GLU A 248 -0.71 13.81 -9.85
C GLU A 248 -0.52 12.45 -9.18
N ASP A 249 -1.05 11.38 -9.77
CA ASP A 249 -1.08 10.05 -9.13
C ASP A 249 -0.02 9.09 -9.70
N PHE A 250 0.69 9.51 -10.76
CA PHE A 250 1.70 8.70 -11.44
C PHE A 250 2.95 9.51 -11.78
N SER A 251 4.09 8.82 -11.81
CA SER A 251 5.32 9.31 -12.42
C SER A 251 5.83 8.28 -13.42
N PHE A 252 6.22 8.76 -14.61
CA PHE A 252 6.71 7.94 -15.70
C PHE A 252 8.09 8.41 -16.15
N ARG A 253 9.05 7.49 -16.21
CA ARG A 253 10.41 7.78 -16.70
C ARG A 253 10.85 6.75 -17.72
N ILE A 254 11.68 7.15 -18.67
CA ILE A 254 12.25 6.28 -19.70
C ILE A 254 13.77 6.31 -19.73
N GLY A 255 14.37 5.14 -19.89
CA GLY A 255 15.82 5.01 -19.94
C GLY A 255 16.32 3.59 -20.17
N ASN A 256 17.63 3.42 -20.07
CA ASN A 256 18.32 2.17 -20.44
C ASN A 256 19.49 1.81 -19.49
N GLY A 257 19.58 2.49 -18.35
CA GLY A 257 20.60 2.24 -17.32
C GLY A 257 19.97 1.66 -16.06
N SER A 258 20.74 0.92 -15.27
CA SER A 258 20.29 0.37 -13.98
C SER A 258 20.05 1.43 -12.88
N ASP A 259 20.27 2.71 -13.19
CA ASP A 259 19.96 3.84 -12.31
C ASP A 259 18.77 4.62 -12.89
N PRO A 260 17.54 4.35 -12.44
CA PRO A 260 16.35 5.04 -12.92
C PRO A 260 16.27 6.52 -12.51
N ALA A 261 16.99 6.93 -11.47
CA ALA A 261 17.00 8.34 -11.05
C ALA A 261 17.60 9.25 -12.14
N ALA A 262 18.46 8.71 -13.01
CA ALA A 262 19.06 9.40 -14.15
C ALA A 262 18.19 9.36 -15.44
N TRP A 263 17.03 8.70 -15.41
CA TRP A 263 16.15 8.59 -16.58
C TRP A 263 15.39 9.88 -16.86
N SER A 264 15.04 10.10 -18.12
CA SER A 264 14.26 11.28 -18.53
C SER A 264 12.75 11.03 -18.33
N PRO A 265 11.93 12.09 -18.16
CA PRO A 265 10.48 11.95 -18.16
C PRO A 265 9.98 11.22 -19.42
N ALA A 266 9.01 10.31 -19.24
CA ALA A 266 8.34 9.64 -20.34
C ALA A 266 7.31 10.57 -21.02
N PRO A 267 6.89 10.27 -22.26
CA PRO A 267 5.66 10.82 -22.82
C PRO A 267 4.46 10.54 -21.91
N GLU A 268 3.58 11.51 -21.74
CA GLU A 268 2.34 11.32 -20.98
C GLU A 268 1.41 10.31 -21.68
N PRO A 269 0.64 9.52 -20.92
CA PRO A 269 -0.40 8.67 -21.50
C PRO A 269 -1.49 9.54 -22.15
N LEU A 270 -2.00 9.08 -23.30
CA LEU A 270 -3.11 9.69 -24.02
C LEU A 270 -4.46 9.43 -23.33
N LEU A 271 -4.56 8.33 -22.58
CA LEU A 271 -5.76 7.89 -21.90
C LEU A 271 -5.41 7.30 -20.54
N LEU A 272 -6.22 7.65 -19.54
CA LEU A 272 -6.32 6.97 -18.25
C LEU A 272 -7.80 6.68 -18.02
N THR A 273 -8.15 5.41 -17.83
CA THR A 273 -9.50 4.99 -17.41
C THR A 273 -9.42 4.09 -16.20
N VAL A 274 -10.47 4.12 -15.39
CA VAL A 274 -10.60 3.27 -14.20
C VAL A 274 -11.90 2.49 -14.30
N GLU A 275 -11.80 1.17 -14.18
CA GLU A 275 -12.92 0.24 -14.21
C GLU A 275 -13.05 -0.45 -12.85
N PRO A 276 -13.99 0.01 -11.99
CA PRO A 276 -14.16 -0.54 -10.66
C PRO A 276 -14.50 -2.03 -10.68
N GLY A 277 -13.80 -2.82 -9.87
CA GLY A 277 -13.99 -4.27 -9.75
C GLY A 277 -13.69 -5.06 -11.03
N ALA A 278 -13.01 -4.50 -12.04
CA ALA A 278 -12.61 -5.23 -13.24
C ALA A 278 -11.33 -6.06 -13.04
N GLY A 279 -10.58 -5.77 -11.98
CA GLY A 279 -9.31 -6.37 -11.63
C GLY A 279 -9.36 -7.83 -11.15
N VAL A 280 -8.19 -8.34 -10.75
CA VAL A 280 -8.02 -9.65 -10.11
C VAL A 280 -8.79 -9.78 -8.79
N ASN A 281 -9.17 -11.01 -8.45
CA ASN A 281 -9.75 -11.30 -7.15
C ASN A 281 -8.65 -11.39 -6.09
N VAL A 282 -8.77 -10.58 -5.04
CA VAL A 282 -7.90 -10.60 -3.85
C VAL A 282 -8.79 -10.81 -2.63
N GLY A 283 -8.62 -11.93 -1.94
CA GLY A 283 -9.40 -12.23 -0.73
C GLY A 283 -10.92 -12.35 -0.92
N GLY A 284 -11.41 -12.49 -2.17
CA GLY A 284 -12.85 -12.52 -2.48
C GLY A 284 -13.43 -11.18 -2.93
N ASN A 285 -12.65 -10.10 -2.89
CA ASN A 285 -12.98 -8.81 -3.46
C ASN A 285 -12.26 -8.62 -4.80
N ARG A 286 -12.90 -7.94 -5.76
CA ARG A 286 -12.24 -7.56 -7.03
C ARG A 286 -11.52 -6.23 -6.86
N SER A 287 -10.27 -6.17 -7.29
CA SER A 287 -9.54 -4.91 -7.42
C SER A 287 -10.10 -4.05 -8.55
N ASP A 288 -9.79 -2.76 -8.52
CA ASP A 288 -10.12 -1.82 -9.58
C ASP A 288 -9.02 -1.85 -10.64
N ARG A 289 -9.42 -1.81 -11.92
CA ARG A 289 -8.47 -1.78 -13.04
C ARG A 289 -8.23 -0.36 -13.51
N ILE A 290 -6.98 0.06 -13.54
CA ILE A 290 -6.54 1.30 -14.18
C ILE A 290 -5.90 0.93 -15.52
N THR A 291 -6.42 1.49 -16.61
CA THR A 291 -5.87 1.32 -17.96
C THR A 291 -5.24 2.62 -18.42
N LEU A 292 -3.98 2.53 -18.86
CA LEU A 292 -3.18 3.63 -19.36
C LEU A 292 -2.75 3.33 -20.81
N VAL A 293 -3.02 4.24 -21.73
CA VAL A 293 -2.64 4.11 -23.15
C VAL A 293 -1.65 5.19 -23.51
N PHE A 294 -0.52 4.80 -24.09
CA PHE A 294 0.47 5.72 -24.65
C PHE A 294 0.35 5.78 -26.17
N ALA A 295 0.88 6.85 -26.77
CA ALA A 295 0.98 6.91 -28.24
C ALA A 295 1.81 5.74 -28.79
N ASP A 296 1.34 5.15 -29.89
CA ASP A 296 2.10 4.15 -30.63
C ASP A 296 3.50 4.69 -30.97
N HIS A 297 4.50 3.83 -30.82
CA HIS A 297 5.92 4.13 -31.06
C HIS A 297 6.52 5.21 -30.13
N ALA A 298 5.80 5.67 -29.09
CA ALA A 298 6.31 6.69 -28.18
C ALA A 298 7.44 6.15 -27.27
N ILE A 299 7.37 4.87 -26.90
CA ILE A 299 8.31 4.21 -26.00
C ILE A 299 8.81 2.92 -26.65
N GLU A 300 9.95 2.99 -27.32
CA GLU A 300 10.61 1.87 -27.98
C GLU A 300 12.08 1.77 -27.60
N LYS A 301 12.63 0.55 -27.57
CA LYS A 301 14.06 0.27 -27.36
C LYS A 301 14.61 0.83 -26.04
N GLN A 302 13.73 1.00 -25.06
CA GLN A 302 14.03 1.51 -23.72
C GLN A 302 13.04 0.95 -22.70
N TRP A 303 13.39 1.14 -21.43
CA TRP A 303 12.54 0.82 -20.30
C TRP A 303 11.63 1.99 -19.97
N LEU A 304 10.43 1.67 -19.50
CA LEU A 304 9.51 2.55 -18.80
C LEU A 304 9.52 2.17 -17.32
N GLU A 305 9.86 3.13 -16.47
CA GLU A 305 9.57 3.10 -15.04
C GLU A 305 8.18 3.69 -14.85
N VAL A 306 7.36 2.99 -14.07
CA VAL A 306 6.08 3.46 -13.61
C VAL A 306 6.14 3.53 -12.09
N THR A 307 5.83 4.69 -11.55
CA THR A 307 5.59 4.88 -10.13
C THR A 307 4.13 5.25 -9.92
N VAL A 308 3.37 4.42 -9.22
CA VAL A 308 2.06 4.79 -8.69
C VAL A 308 2.31 5.49 -7.37
N LEU A 309 1.96 6.77 -7.28
CA LEU A 309 2.30 7.60 -6.13
C LEU A 309 1.37 7.28 -4.95
N ALA A 310 1.88 7.43 -3.73
CA ALA A 310 1.07 7.42 -2.51
C ALA A 310 0.33 8.76 -2.39
N THR A 311 -0.92 8.79 -2.87
CA THR A 311 -1.79 9.97 -2.85
C THR A 311 -3.11 9.64 -2.18
N ALA A 312 -3.91 10.66 -1.88
CA ALA A 312 -5.26 10.46 -1.38
C ALA A 312 -6.17 9.75 -2.41
N ASN A 313 -5.87 9.84 -3.72
CA ASN A 313 -6.67 9.19 -4.75
C ASN A 313 -6.31 7.71 -4.90
N THR A 314 -5.01 7.40 -4.86
CA THR A 314 -4.54 6.02 -4.98
C THR A 314 -4.79 5.23 -3.71
N GLY A 315 -4.68 5.87 -2.54
CA GLY A 315 -4.82 5.21 -1.24
C GLY A 315 -3.61 4.37 -0.83
N LEU A 316 -2.52 4.38 -1.61
CA LEU A 316 -1.30 3.64 -1.27
C LEU A 316 -0.61 4.29 -0.07
N ASN A 317 -0.12 3.48 0.86
CA ASN A 317 0.70 3.96 1.99
C ASN A 317 2.14 4.27 1.56
N VAL A 318 2.62 3.57 0.54
CA VAL A 318 3.95 3.76 -0.06
C VAL A 318 3.80 3.74 -1.59
N PRO A 319 4.59 4.55 -2.33
CA PRO A 319 4.57 4.47 -3.79
C PRO A 319 4.93 3.08 -4.29
N ASP A 320 4.23 2.61 -5.32
CA ASP A 320 4.54 1.35 -6.00
C ASP A 320 5.39 1.61 -7.24
N VAL A 321 6.54 0.95 -7.35
CA VAL A 321 7.50 1.16 -8.46
C VAL A 321 7.73 -0.14 -9.21
N PHE A 322 7.61 -0.09 -10.54
CA PHE A 322 7.90 -1.23 -11.40
C PHE A 322 8.30 -0.80 -12.82
N TYR A 323 8.76 -1.77 -13.62
CA TYR A 323 9.31 -1.49 -14.94
C TYR A 323 8.85 -2.48 -16.01
N PHE A 324 8.67 -1.98 -17.22
CA PHE A 324 8.55 -2.77 -18.44
C PHE A 324 9.49 -2.22 -19.52
N GLY A 325 10.04 -3.09 -20.35
CA GLY A 325 10.84 -2.68 -21.50
C GLY A 325 10.16 -2.98 -22.83
N ASN A 326 10.72 -2.46 -23.91
CA ASN A 326 10.34 -2.89 -25.26
C ASN A 326 11.55 -2.95 -26.20
N THR A 327 11.60 -4.00 -27.01
CA THR A 327 12.56 -4.20 -28.10
C THR A 327 11.82 -4.77 -29.30
N PRO A 328 11.34 -3.94 -30.24
CA PRO A 328 10.54 -4.40 -31.37
C PRO A 328 11.27 -5.47 -32.19
N GLY A 329 10.63 -6.60 -32.44
CA GLY A 329 11.20 -7.66 -33.28
C GLY A 329 12.22 -8.59 -32.62
N GLU A 330 12.38 -8.56 -31.29
CA GLU A 330 13.27 -9.49 -30.57
C GLU A 330 12.54 -10.79 -30.18
N ALA A 331 13.14 -11.95 -30.43
CA ALA A 331 12.49 -13.25 -30.29
C ALA A 331 12.69 -13.93 -28.92
N GLY A 332 13.37 -13.27 -27.97
CA GLY A 332 13.79 -13.83 -26.69
C GLY A 332 15.01 -14.75 -26.76
N ASP A 333 15.68 -14.84 -27.91
CA ASP A 333 16.87 -15.68 -28.09
C ASP A 333 18.12 -15.07 -27.44
N SER A 334 18.15 -13.73 -27.27
CA SER A 334 19.26 -13.00 -26.66
C SER A 334 19.56 -13.45 -25.22
N ALA A 335 18.55 -13.89 -24.46
CA ALA A 335 18.72 -14.34 -23.08
C ALA A 335 19.38 -15.74 -22.96
N THR A 336 19.35 -16.55 -24.01
CA THR A 336 19.85 -17.95 -23.98
C THR A 336 21.27 -18.11 -24.49
N ALA A 337 21.82 -17.09 -25.15
CA ALA A 337 23.06 -17.21 -25.92
C ALA A 337 24.37 -17.27 -25.10
N ASN A 338 24.37 -17.04 -23.79
CA ASN A 338 25.65 -16.96 -23.06
C ASN A 338 25.69 -17.37 -21.57
N SER A 339 25.05 -18.48 -21.21
CA SER A 339 25.32 -19.14 -19.92
C SER A 339 26.76 -19.71 -19.82
N ALA A 340 27.53 -19.74 -20.90
CA ALA A 340 28.79 -20.50 -20.99
C ALA A 340 30.09 -19.67 -20.83
N THR A 341 30.07 -18.32 -20.94
CA THR A 341 31.31 -17.51 -20.86
C THR A 341 31.37 -16.50 -19.73
N GLY A 342 30.37 -16.45 -18.84
CA GLY A 342 30.41 -15.62 -17.62
C GLY A 342 30.44 -14.11 -17.88
N ASN A 343 30.12 -13.66 -19.10
CA ASN A 343 29.96 -12.25 -19.43
C ASN A 343 28.46 -11.88 -19.37
N SER A 344 27.97 -11.57 -18.18
CA SER A 344 26.56 -11.29 -17.86
C SER A 344 26.01 -9.96 -18.41
N ALA A 345 26.52 -9.44 -19.52
CA ALA A 345 26.00 -8.23 -20.14
C ALA A 345 26.03 -8.36 -21.67
N ILE A 346 25.04 -9.05 -22.24
CA ILE A 346 24.74 -8.92 -23.67
C ILE A 346 23.24 -8.62 -23.77
N ASN A 347 22.96 -7.36 -24.06
CA ASN A 347 21.66 -6.72 -24.16
C ASN A 347 20.82 -7.33 -25.30
N THR A 348 19.57 -6.88 -25.48
CA THR A 348 18.63 -7.44 -26.46
C THR A 348 19.07 -7.13 -27.91
N ILE A 349 19.61 -8.12 -28.62
CA ILE A 349 20.13 -7.91 -29.98
C ILE A 349 19.13 -8.44 -31.01
N VAL A 350 18.40 -7.52 -31.65
CA VAL A 350 17.60 -7.86 -32.83
C VAL A 350 18.54 -8.00 -34.03
N ASN A 351 18.59 -9.18 -34.62
CA ASN A 351 19.48 -9.53 -35.71
C ASN A 351 18.84 -10.53 -36.69
N ALA A 352 19.66 -11.15 -37.53
CA ALA A 352 19.19 -12.12 -38.52
C ALA A 352 18.59 -13.38 -37.89
N THR A 353 18.94 -13.72 -36.64
CA THR A 353 18.38 -14.87 -35.92
C THR A 353 16.89 -14.66 -35.66
N ASP A 354 16.47 -13.47 -35.24
CA ASP A 354 15.06 -13.12 -35.05
C ASP A 354 14.26 -13.20 -36.36
N GLU A 355 14.81 -12.63 -37.44
CA GLU A 355 14.21 -12.72 -38.77
C GLU A 355 14.05 -14.18 -39.22
N ILE A 356 15.07 -15.01 -38.99
CA ILE A 356 15.04 -16.43 -39.33
C ILE A 356 14.05 -17.18 -38.44
N ALA A 357 13.89 -16.81 -37.17
CA ALA A 357 12.92 -17.41 -36.27
C ALA A 357 11.49 -17.16 -36.77
N ALA A 358 11.12 -15.90 -37.05
CA ALA A 358 9.82 -15.57 -37.64
C ALA A 358 9.59 -16.28 -39.00
N ARG A 359 10.65 -16.47 -39.80
CA ARG A 359 10.55 -17.27 -41.04
C ARG A 359 10.24 -18.74 -40.79
N ASN A 360 10.83 -19.33 -39.74
CA ASN A 360 10.75 -20.77 -39.49
C ASN A 360 9.50 -21.17 -38.71
N PHE A 361 8.95 -20.28 -37.89
CA PHE A 361 7.79 -20.53 -37.02
C PHE A 361 6.54 -19.77 -37.50
N GLN A 362 6.13 -20.04 -38.74
CA GLN A 362 5.04 -19.30 -39.37
C GLN A 362 3.65 -19.69 -38.85
N HIS A 363 2.79 -18.68 -38.72
CA HIS A 363 1.38 -18.81 -38.41
C HIS A 363 0.54 -18.26 -39.56
N GLY A 364 -0.52 -18.99 -39.89
CA GLY A 364 -1.35 -18.75 -41.07
C GLY A 364 -2.84 -18.69 -40.70
N PRO A 365 -3.74 -18.51 -41.69
CA PRO A 365 -5.16 -18.39 -41.42
C PRO A 365 -5.82 -19.55 -40.67
N PHE A 366 -5.24 -20.75 -40.79
CA PHE A 366 -5.72 -21.99 -40.17
C PHE A 366 -4.91 -22.44 -38.94
N ASN A 367 -3.86 -21.71 -38.58
CA ASN A 367 -3.04 -21.92 -37.39
C ASN A 367 -2.59 -20.56 -36.87
N ARG A 368 -3.49 -19.88 -36.16
CA ARG A 368 -3.28 -18.51 -35.67
C ARG A 368 -2.27 -18.51 -34.52
N ALA A 369 -1.43 -17.48 -34.48
CA ALA A 369 -0.56 -17.25 -33.33
C ALA A 369 -1.41 -16.94 -32.09
N ALA A 370 -0.97 -17.45 -30.94
CA ALA A 370 -1.48 -17.06 -29.64
C ALA A 370 -0.87 -15.70 -29.25
N ILE A 371 -1.42 -15.05 -28.22
CA ILE A 371 -0.98 -13.71 -27.81
C ILE A 371 0.48 -13.68 -27.31
N ASP A 372 0.93 -14.80 -26.76
CA ASP A 372 2.27 -15.02 -26.21
C ASP A 372 3.27 -15.57 -27.23
N ASP A 373 2.89 -15.71 -28.51
CA ASP A 373 3.79 -16.22 -29.54
C ASP A 373 4.99 -15.27 -29.72
N PRO A 374 6.24 -15.68 -29.47
CA PRO A 374 7.38 -14.76 -29.49
C PRO A 374 7.74 -14.24 -30.88
N TYR A 375 7.12 -14.75 -31.95
CA TYR A 375 7.45 -14.42 -33.34
C TYR A 375 6.39 -13.56 -34.04
N ASP A 376 5.23 -13.32 -33.42
CA ASP A 376 4.16 -12.44 -33.91
C ASP A 376 4.38 -11.01 -33.39
N TYR A 377 5.30 -10.26 -34.00
CA TYR A 377 5.76 -8.98 -33.45
C TYR A 377 4.74 -7.84 -33.56
N ASN A 378 3.76 -7.97 -34.45
CA ASN A 378 2.67 -7.00 -34.59
C ASN A 378 1.35 -7.50 -33.98
N ARG A 379 1.36 -8.67 -33.34
CA ARG A 379 0.20 -9.25 -32.64
C ARG A 379 -1.04 -9.30 -33.54
N ASP A 380 -0.83 -9.61 -34.82
CA ASP A 380 -1.90 -9.70 -35.82
C ASP A 380 -2.47 -11.12 -35.97
N ARG A 381 -1.97 -12.05 -35.14
CA ARG A 381 -2.30 -13.48 -35.08
C ARG A 381 -1.75 -14.29 -36.25
N LEU A 382 -0.84 -13.73 -37.02
CA LEU A 382 -0.08 -14.38 -38.08
C LEU A 382 1.42 -14.19 -37.80
N VAL A 383 2.22 -15.13 -38.31
CA VAL A 383 3.68 -14.98 -38.34
C VAL A 383 4.09 -15.23 -39.78
N ASN A 384 4.46 -14.16 -40.47
CA ASN A 384 4.62 -14.17 -41.92
C ASN A 384 5.76 -13.26 -42.41
N GLY A 385 5.68 -12.80 -43.65
CA GLY A 385 6.67 -11.88 -44.23
C GLY A 385 6.73 -10.54 -43.51
N THR A 386 5.62 -10.09 -42.90
CA THR A 386 5.54 -8.88 -42.09
C THR A 386 6.47 -8.97 -40.88
N ASP A 387 6.40 -10.06 -40.10
CA ASP A 387 7.23 -10.26 -38.91
C ASP A 387 8.72 -10.36 -39.23
N GLN A 388 9.05 -11.03 -40.34
CA GLN A 388 10.41 -11.04 -40.86
C GLN A 388 10.91 -9.61 -41.18
N ILE A 389 10.06 -8.77 -41.77
CA ILE A 389 10.39 -7.38 -42.08
C ILE A 389 10.49 -6.54 -40.80
N ILE A 390 9.64 -6.79 -39.79
CA ILE A 390 9.68 -6.11 -38.49
C ILE A 390 11.03 -6.37 -37.80
N ALA A 391 11.45 -7.63 -37.68
CA ALA A 391 12.76 -7.97 -37.13
C ALA A 391 13.90 -7.32 -37.92
N ARG A 392 13.85 -7.40 -39.26
CA ARG A 392 14.87 -6.80 -40.13
C ARG A 392 14.98 -5.27 -39.98
N ASN A 393 13.85 -4.58 -39.87
CA ASN A 393 13.81 -3.13 -39.77
C ASN A 393 14.16 -2.62 -38.36
N ASN A 394 14.15 -3.49 -37.36
CA ASN A 394 14.43 -3.14 -35.97
C ASN A 394 15.76 -3.66 -35.43
N GLN A 395 16.69 -4.01 -36.32
CA GLN A 395 18.04 -4.42 -35.92
C GLN A 395 18.67 -3.46 -34.90
N THR A 396 19.21 -4.03 -33.82
CA THR A 396 19.85 -3.26 -32.76
C THR A 396 21.36 -3.43 -32.79
N ASN A 397 22.04 -2.45 -32.19
CA ASN A 397 23.48 -2.45 -31.96
C ASN A 397 23.77 -1.93 -30.54
N PRO A 398 25.03 -1.89 -30.08
CA PRO A 398 25.34 -1.46 -28.71
C PRO A 398 24.84 -0.08 -28.27
N LEU A 399 24.47 0.78 -29.22
CA LEU A 399 23.91 2.11 -28.96
C LEU A 399 22.37 2.12 -28.94
N THR A 400 21.71 1.13 -29.54
CA THR A 400 20.25 1.11 -29.73
C THR A 400 19.54 -0.10 -29.11
N MET A 401 20.29 -1.06 -28.57
CA MET A 401 19.73 -2.22 -27.86
C MET A 401 19.18 -1.84 -26.50
N LEU A 402 18.01 -2.37 -26.15
CA LEU A 402 17.49 -2.34 -24.77
C LEU A 402 18.49 -3.08 -23.88
N ARG A 403 18.97 -2.41 -22.84
CA ARG A 403 19.94 -3.02 -21.93
C ARG A 403 19.19 -3.75 -20.84
N LEU A 404 19.62 -4.98 -20.49
CA LEU A 404 19.04 -5.63 -19.33
C LEU A 404 19.52 -4.90 -18.07
N ILE A 405 18.58 -4.40 -17.28
CA ILE A 405 18.84 -3.59 -16.09
C ILE A 405 18.64 -4.40 -14.81
N THR A 406 19.28 -3.94 -13.75
CA THR A 406 19.00 -4.35 -12.37
C THR A 406 18.77 -3.07 -11.57
N PRO A 407 17.53 -2.55 -11.51
CA PRO A 407 17.22 -1.36 -10.72
C PRO A 407 17.60 -1.57 -9.25
N PRO A 408 17.95 -0.50 -8.51
CA PRO A 408 18.24 -0.60 -7.09
C PRO A 408 17.04 -1.18 -6.33
N ALA A 409 17.30 -1.81 -5.19
CA ALA A 409 16.23 -2.20 -4.26
C ALA A 409 15.55 -0.96 -3.65
N VAL A 410 14.31 -1.11 -3.18
CA VAL A 410 13.47 0.00 -2.68
C VAL A 410 14.18 0.84 -1.61
N ASP A 411 14.85 0.21 -0.64
CA ASP A 411 15.59 0.94 0.42
C ASP A 411 16.68 1.86 -0.13
N ALA A 412 17.38 1.43 -1.19
CA ALA A 412 18.43 2.23 -1.84
C ALA A 412 17.86 3.33 -2.75
N ALA A 413 16.67 3.12 -3.33
CA ALA A 413 15.97 4.15 -4.11
C ALA A 413 15.42 5.27 -3.20
N ILE A 414 14.88 4.91 -2.03
CA ILE A 414 14.43 5.86 -1.01
C ILE A 414 15.62 6.70 -0.50
N GLU A 415 16.77 6.08 -0.21
CA GLU A 415 17.98 6.79 0.22
C GLU A 415 18.47 7.81 -0.84
N GLN A 416 18.40 7.46 -2.13
CA GLN A 416 18.76 8.36 -3.23
C GLN A 416 17.75 9.50 -3.46
N VAL A 417 16.45 9.24 -3.28
CA VAL A 417 15.40 10.27 -3.35
C VAL A 417 15.53 11.27 -2.20
N VAL A 418 15.84 10.79 -0.99
CA VAL A 418 16.12 11.65 0.18
C VAL A 418 17.39 12.49 -0.06
N GLU A 419 18.42 11.90 -0.67
CA GLU A 419 19.66 12.61 -1.02
C GLU A 419 19.43 13.67 -2.12
N GLN A 420 18.58 13.41 -3.12
CA GLN A 420 18.20 14.39 -4.14
C GLN A 420 17.30 15.52 -3.60
N ALA A 421 16.32 15.19 -2.75
CA ALA A 421 15.47 16.18 -2.09
C ALA A 421 16.29 17.13 -1.18
N SER A 422 17.40 16.65 -0.62
CA SER A 422 18.34 17.48 0.14
C SER A 422 19.11 18.51 -0.71
N GLN A 423 19.06 18.42 -2.04
CA GLN A 423 19.76 19.31 -2.97
C GLN A 423 18.87 20.36 -3.65
N ASP A 424 17.54 20.36 -3.43
CA ASP A 424 16.63 21.38 -3.95
C ASP A 424 16.59 22.62 -3.03
N PRO A 425 17.07 23.80 -3.48
CA PRO A 425 17.11 25.02 -2.67
C PRO A 425 15.75 25.53 -2.17
N GLN A 426 14.63 25.12 -2.77
CA GLN A 426 13.29 25.53 -2.33
C GLN A 426 12.80 24.76 -1.10
N LEU A 427 13.22 23.50 -0.91
CA LEU A 427 12.89 22.67 0.25
C LEU A 427 13.82 22.89 1.46
N ILE A 428 14.99 23.50 1.24
CA ILE A 428 15.96 23.80 2.30
C ILE A 428 15.40 24.82 3.32
N SER A 429 14.38 25.63 3.01
CA SER A 429 13.91 26.65 3.96
C SER A 429 13.00 26.14 5.08
N THR A 430 12.28 25.03 4.88
CA THR A 430 11.32 24.50 5.87
C THR A 430 11.97 23.48 6.81
N THR A 431 12.93 22.68 6.33
CA THR A 431 13.67 21.70 7.16
C THR A 431 14.89 22.30 7.87
N ALA A 432 15.55 23.32 7.30
CA ALA A 432 16.72 23.94 7.94
C ALA A 432 16.37 24.77 9.19
N ASN A 433 15.14 25.28 9.32
CA ASN A 433 14.73 26.01 10.52
C ASN A 433 14.54 25.09 11.73
N TRP A 434 14.14 23.84 11.53
CA TRP A 434 13.92 22.89 12.63
C TRP A 434 15.24 22.33 13.19
N LEU A 435 16.23 22.09 12.31
CA LEU A 435 17.57 21.62 12.71
C LEU A 435 18.45 22.73 13.30
N ALA A 436 18.32 23.98 12.84
CA ALA A 436 19.05 25.12 13.41
C ALA A 436 18.60 25.47 14.83
N GLU A 437 17.32 25.19 15.17
CA GLU A 437 16.77 25.42 16.50
C GLU A 437 17.23 24.33 17.50
N LEU A 438 17.43 23.09 17.04
CA LEU A 438 18.00 22.00 17.85
C LEU A 438 19.52 22.14 18.08
N GLU A 439 20.29 22.64 17.11
CA GLU A 439 21.72 22.91 17.30
C GLU A 439 21.99 24.07 18.26
N GLN A 440 21.14 25.11 18.31
CA GLN A 440 21.27 26.19 19.30
C GLN A 440 20.93 25.75 20.73
N ILE A 441 20.09 24.72 20.90
CA ILE A 441 19.76 24.15 22.21
C ILE A 441 20.89 23.22 22.68
N GLY A 442 21.46 22.41 21.77
CA GLY A 442 22.59 21.53 22.08
C GLY A 442 23.90 22.26 22.42
N SER A 443 24.15 23.44 21.83
CA SER A 443 25.40 24.18 22.05
C SER A 443 25.44 25.03 23.33
N ARG A 444 24.36 25.10 24.12
CA ARG A 444 24.31 25.89 25.37
C ARG A 444 24.53 25.10 26.66
N GLN A 445 24.75 23.78 26.61
CA GLN A 445 25.00 22.96 27.81
C GLN A 445 26.45 22.53 28.05
N SER A 446 27.43 23.12 27.36
CA SER A 446 28.86 22.92 27.67
C SER A 446 29.43 24.04 28.55
N SER A 447 28.82 24.36 29.69
CA SER A 447 29.54 24.85 30.88
C SER A 447 28.59 25.13 32.04
N THR A 448 28.44 24.19 32.97
CA THR A 448 28.62 24.47 34.41
C THR A 448 28.47 23.20 35.23
N LYS A 449 29.52 22.89 36.00
CA LYS A 449 29.48 21.95 37.13
C LYS A 449 28.54 22.49 38.20
N ASN A 450 27.44 21.78 38.46
CA ASN A 450 27.00 21.36 39.79
C ASN A 450 25.70 20.58 39.65
N SER A 451 25.65 19.42 40.29
CA SER A 451 24.55 18.47 40.24
C SER A 451 23.25 19.07 40.78
N LYS A 452 22.29 19.25 39.89
CA LYS A 452 20.87 19.06 40.16
C LYS A 452 20.33 18.15 39.06
N THR A 453 19.57 17.13 39.44
CA THR A 453 19.07 16.09 38.55
C THR A 453 18.07 16.69 37.56
N ALA A 454 18.01 16.13 36.36
CA ALA A 454 17.18 16.60 35.25
C ALA A 454 15.67 16.69 35.62
N GLU A 455 15.23 15.94 36.63
CA GLU A 455 13.86 15.95 37.14
C GLU A 455 13.49 17.27 37.83
N GLU A 456 14.39 17.90 38.61
CA GLU A 456 14.10 19.20 39.26
C GLU A 456 14.03 20.36 38.24
N ALA A 457 14.72 20.25 37.10
CA ALA A 457 14.70 21.26 36.06
C ALA A 457 13.41 21.22 35.21
N VAL A 458 12.84 20.03 35.04
CA VAL A 458 11.56 19.83 34.35
C VAL A 458 10.39 20.32 35.24
N ASP A 459 10.46 20.09 36.55
CA ASP A 459 9.46 20.59 37.49
C ASP A 459 9.45 22.14 37.59
N GLU A 460 10.61 22.79 37.51
CA GLU A 460 10.71 24.26 37.53
C GLU A 460 10.22 24.90 36.20
N LEU A 461 10.40 24.20 35.07
CA LEU A 461 9.86 24.60 33.76
C LEU A 461 8.34 24.45 33.67
N LEU A 462 7.79 23.37 34.24
CA LEU A 462 6.34 23.15 34.32
C LEU A 462 5.66 24.15 35.26
N ALA A 463 6.29 24.50 36.39
CA ALA A 463 5.77 25.51 37.31
C ALA A 463 5.69 26.92 36.69
N THR A 464 6.57 27.23 35.74
CA THR A 464 6.59 28.55 35.06
C THR A 464 5.52 28.64 33.96
N TYR A 465 5.16 27.52 33.33
CA TYR A 465 4.16 27.46 32.26
C TYR A 465 2.72 27.67 32.75
N TRP A 466 2.41 27.29 34.00
CA TRP A 466 1.08 27.46 34.61
C TRP A 466 0.81 28.85 35.21
N GLN A 467 1.82 29.72 35.36
CA GLN A 467 1.61 31.10 35.85
C GLN A 467 1.32 32.13 34.75
N GLN A 468 1.33 31.73 33.47
CA GLN A 468 1.07 32.62 32.33
C GLN A 468 -0.21 32.28 31.54
N ARG A 469 -1.15 31.54 32.14
CA ARG A 469 -2.54 31.44 31.66
C ARG A 469 -3.51 32.03 32.68
#